data_AF-A0A9D1QXD4-F1
#
_entry.id   AF-A0A9D1QXD4-F1
#
_cell.length_a   1.000
_cell.length_b   1.000
_cell.length_c   1.000
_cell.angle_alpha   90.00
_cell.angle_beta   90.00
_cell.angle_gamma   90.00
#
_symmetry.space_group_name_H-M   'P 1'
#
loop_
_entity.id
_entity.type
_entity.pdbx_description
1 polymer ?
#
loop_
_entity_poly.entity_id
_entity_poly.type
_entity_poly.pdbx_seq_one_letter_code
_entity_poly.pdbx_strand_id
1 'polypeptide(L)' 'MYNKLLPLANIDNFEKLLHIENIRKRYSGLDSPTEKTCPRCGSKLVIRTAAKGNRMGKQFWGCSNYPQCRYIQNID' A
#
# COMPACT_ATOMS: atom_id res chain seq x y z
N MET A 1 -21.73 -18.98 -15.29
CA MET A 1 -20.89 -18.42 -14.20
C MET A 1 -19.55 -19.14 -14.10
N TYR A 2 -19.53 -20.48 -14.09
CA TYR A 2 -18.33 -21.34 -14.05
C TYR A 2 -17.32 -21.08 -15.19
N ASN A 3 -17.77 -20.96 -16.45
CA ASN A 3 -16.89 -20.69 -17.60
C ASN A 3 -16.13 -19.35 -17.54
N LYS A 4 -16.62 -18.38 -16.76
CA LYS A 4 -15.92 -17.10 -16.56
C LYS A 4 -14.78 -17.20 -15.54
N LEU A 5 -14.79 -18.23 -14.69
CA LEU A 5 -13.82 -18.44 -13.62
C LEU A 5 -12.75 -19.48 -14.00
N LEU A 6 -13.05 -20.36 -14.96
CA LEU A 6 -12.11 -21.34 -15.53
C LEU A 6 -10.74 -20.76 -15.93
N PRO A 7 -10.64 -19.58 -16.57
CA PRO A 7 -9.35 -18.98 -16.90
C PRO A 7 -8.54 -18.56 -15.66
N LEU A 8 -9.22 -18.24 -14.55
CA LEU A 8 -8.57 -17.88 -13.29
C LEU A 8 -8.13 -19.12 -12.49
N ALA A 9 -8.80 -20.26 -12.72
CA ALA A 9 -8.46 -21.54 -12.12
C ALA A 9 -7.32 -22.26 -12.87
N ASN A 10 -7.18 -22.01 -14.18
CA ASN A 10 -6.18 -22.62 -15.06
C ASN A 10 -5.10 -21.60 -15.48
N ILE A 11 -4.63 -20.77 -14.54
CA ILE A 11 -3.49 -19.88 -14.76
C ILE A 11 -2.21 -20.73 -14.78
N ASP A 12 -1.34 -20.48 -15.76
CA ASP A 12 -0.05 -21.16 -15.86
C ASP A 12 0.82 -20.86 -14.63
N ASN A 13 1.58 -21.86 -14.18
CA ASN A 13 2.44 -21.75 -13.00
C ASN A 13 3.45 -20.61 -13.16
N PHE A 14 3.90 -20.35 -14.39
CA PHE A 14 4.77 -19.22 -14.71
C PHE A 14 4.13 -17.86 -14.39
N GLU A 15 2.88 -17.63 -14.81
CA GLU A 15 2.16 -16.37 -14.54
C GLU A 15 1.96 -16.16 -13.03
N LYS A 16 1.67 -17.25 -12.30
CA LYS A 16 1.55 -17.22 -10.83
C LYS A 16 2.88 -16.82 -10.17
N LEU A 17 3.99 -17.41 -10.62
CA LEU A 17 5.32 -17.08 -10.10
C LEU A 17 5.70 -15.63 -10.41
N LEU A 18 5.43 -15.16 -11.63
CA LEU A 18 5.67 -13.77 -12.04
C LEU A 18 4.86 -12.78 -11.19
N HIS A 19 3.58 -13.10 -10.91
CA HIS A 19 2.76 -12.29 -10.01
C HIS A 19 3.38 -12.19 -8.61
N ILE A 20 3.78 -13.33 -8.03
CA ILE A 20 4.41 -13.39 -6.70
C ILE A 20 5.72 -12.57 -6.70
N GLU A 21 6.56 -12.70 -7.72
CA GLU A 21 7.81 -11.95 -7.84
C GLU A 21 7.56 -10.44 -7.94
N ASN A 22 6.58 -10.01 -8.74
CA ASN A 22 6.20 -8.61 -8.86
C ASN A 22 5.70 -8.02 -7.54
N ILE A 23 4.93 -8.79 -6.76
CA ILE A 23 4.54 -8.39 -5.40
C ILE A 23 5.79 -8.28 -4.51
N ARG A 24 6.66 -9.29 -4.48
CA ARG A 24 7.90 -9.25 -3.70
C ARG A 24 8.77 -8.04 -4.03
N LYS A 25 8.97 -7.72 -5.32
CA LYS A 25 9.70 -6.52 -5.76
C LYS A 25 9.08 -5.21 -5.27
N ARG A 26 7.74 -5.12 -5.20
CA ARG A 26 7.06 -3.93 -4.65
C ARG A 26 7.30 -3.76 -3.16
N TYR A 27 7.51 -4.87 -2.43
CA TYR A 27 7.64 -4.90 -0.98
C TYR A 27 9.07 -5.18 -0.48
N SER A 28 10.07 -5.34 -1.35
CA SER A 28 11.45 -5.71 -0.96
C SER A 28 12.21 -4.65 -0.16
N GLY A 29 11.61 -3.47 0.08
CA GLY A 29 12.18 -2.41 0.93
C GLY A 29 11.39 -2.16 2.22
N LEU A 30 10.37 -2.98 2.51
CA LEU A 30 9.44 -2.77 3.62
C LEU A 30 9.94 -3.31 4.96
N ASP A 31 11.08 -4.02 4.96
CA ASP A 31 11.67 -4.66 6.15
C ASP A 31 12.49 -3.67 7.00
N SER A 32 12.43 -2.38 6.65
CA SER A 32 12.92 -1.29 7.48
C SER A 32 11.97 -1.09 8.66
N PRO A 33 12.45 -1.13 9.93
CA PRO A 33 11.63 -0.88 11.12
C PRO A 33 10.91 0.49 11.12
N THR A 34 11.34 1.42 10.25
CA THR A 34 10.81 2.77 10.13
C THR A 34 9.81 2.96 8.99
N GLU A 35 9.66 2.00 8.06
CA GLU A 35 8.73 2.13 6.92
C GLU A 35 7.35 1.53 7.23
N LYS A 36 6.43 2.38 7.72
CA LYS A 36 5.02 1.98 7.94
C LYS A 36 4.27 1.81 6.61
N THR A 37 3.43 0.78 6.54
CA THR A 37 2.61 0.49 5.35
C THR A 37 1.14 0.88 5.57
N CYS A 38 0.49 1.41 4.55
CA CYS A 38 -0.91 1.79 4.62
C CYS A 38 -1.80 0.54 4.61
N PRO A 39 -2.65 0.33 5.64
CA PRO A 39 -3.51 -0.85 5.73
C PRO A 39 -4.65 -0.86 4.71
N ARG A 40 -4.89 0.26 3.99
CA ARG A 40 -5.98 0.35 3.00
C ARG A 40 -5.56 -0.02 1.58
N CYS A 41 -4.31 0.26 1.20
CA CYS A 41 -3.86 0.10 -0.19
C CYS A 41 -2.46 -0.51 -0.33
N GLY A 42 -1.78 -0.83 0.76
CA GLY A 42 -0.44 -1.41 0.73
C GLY A 42 0.68 -0.45 0.32
N SER A 43 0.37 0.82 0.01
CA SER A 43 1.38 1.83 -0.29
C SER A 43 2.08 2.32 0.99
N LYS A 44 3.27 2.92 0.86
CA LYS A 44 4.02 3.45 2.00
C LYS A 44 3.28 4.58 2.73
N LEU A 45 3.43 4.66 4.05
CA LEU A 45 3.06 5.84 4.85
C LEU A 45 4.28 6.76 4.95
N VAL A 46 4.03 8.06 4.79
CA VAL A 46 5.06 9.10 4.87
C VAL A 46 4.65 10.13 5.92
N ILE A 47 5.63 10.69 6.62
CA ILE A 47 5.38 11.78 7.57
C ILE A 47 5.01 13.04 6.79
N ARG A 48 3.89 13.66 7.13
CA ARG A 48 3.43 14.93 6.58
C ARG A 48 3.09 15.89 7.71
N THR A 49 3.21 17.18 7.45
CA THR A 49 2.82 18.23 8.40
C THR A 49 1.45 18.79 8.03
N ALA A 50 0.57 18.92 9.01
CA ALA A 50 -0.74 19.51 8.80
C ALA A 50 -0.61 21.02 8.49
N ALA A 51 -1.03 21.43 7.30
CA ALA A 51 -0.92 22.81 6.84
C ALA A 51 -2.07 23.72 7.29
N LYS A 52 -3.21 23.16 7.70
CA LYS A 52 -4.44 23.91 8.02
C LYS A 52 -5.25 23.24 9.14
N GLY A 53 -6.12 24.02 9.78
CA GLY A 53 -7.07 23.55 10.81
C GLY A 53 -6.48 23.42 12.21
N ASN A 54 -7.24 22.83 13.14
CA ASN A 54 -6.91 22.77 14.58
C ASN A 54 -5.65 21.97 14.93
N ARG A 55 -5.06 21.25 13.98
CA ARG A 55 -3.83 20.48 14.15
C ARG A 55 -2.66 21.05 13.33
N MET A 56 -2.76 22.28 12.85
CA MET A 56 -1.73 22.94 12.04
C MET A 56 -0.34 22.85 12.72
N GLY A 57 0.68 22.52 11.93
CA GLY A 57 2.06 22.31 12.41
C GLY A 57 2.34 20.93 13.00
N LYS A 58 1.31 20.12 13.32
CA LYS A 58 1.52 18.74 13.81
C LYS A 58 1.86 17.78 12.67
N GLN A 59 2.73 16.83 12.95
CA GLN A 59 3.07 15.75 12.03
C GLN A 59 2.08 14.59 12.14
N PHE A 60 1.87 13.89 11.03
CA PHE A 60 1.06 12.68 10.96
C PHE A 60 1.58 11.75 9.84
N TRP A 61 1.28 10.46 9.95
CA TRP A 61 1.50 9.50 8.87
C TRP A 61 0.39 9.64 7.83
N GLY A 62 0.74 10.00 6.59
CA GLY A 62 -0.18 10.06 5.45
C GLY A 62 0.19 9.04 4.38
N CYS A 63 -0.81 8.49 3.68
CA CYS A 63 -0.54 7.58 2.56
C CYS A 63 0.21 8.30 1.42
N SER A 64 1.25 7.66 0.88
CA SER A 64 2.01 8.18 -0.27
C SER A 64 1.15 8.27 -1.54
N ASN A 65 0.13 7.43 -1.65
CA ASN A 65 -0.78 7.37 -2.81
C ASN A 65 -1.94 8.39 -2.74
N TYR A 66 -1.82 9.44 -1.93
CA TYR A 66 -2.78 10.55 -1.97
C TYR A 66 -2.73 11.24 -3.36
N PRO A 67 -3.87 11.58 -4.00
CA PRO A 67 -5.24 11.64 -3.45
C PRO A 67 -6.06 10.34 -3.55
N GLN A 68 -5.54 9.30 -4.20
CA GLN A 68 -6.26 8.03 -4.42
C GLN A 68 -6.49 7.26 -3.12
N CYS A 69 -5.57 7.38 -2.15
CA CYS A 69 -5.75 6.88 -0.80
C CYS A 69 -5.58 8.02 0.22
N ARG A 70 -6.64 8.29 1.00
CA ARG A 70 -6.68 9.36 2.02
C ARG A 70 -6.47 8.84 3.45
N TYR A 71 -5.90 7.65 3.61
CA TYR A 71 -5.58 7.12 4.95
C TYR A 71 -4.57 8.01 5.65
N ILE A 72 -4.84 8.30 6.92
CA ILE A 72 -3.97 9.04 7.83
C ILE A 72 -3.91 8.32 9.17
N GLN A 73 -2.80 8.47 9.88
CA GLN A 73 -2.60 7.98 11.24
C GLN A 73 -1.81 9.02 12.03
N ASN A 74 -2.22 9.30 13.26
CA ASN A 74 -1.48 10.26 14.10
C ASN A 74 -0.11 9.67 14.48
N ILE A 75 0.86 10.56 14.64
CA ILE A 75 2.11 10.26 15.33
C ILE A 75 1.83 10.68 16.76
N ASP A 76 1.52 9.72 17.63
CA ASP A 76 1.35 9.98 19.05
C ASP A 76 2.70 10.38 19.69
#